data_AF-A0A1B5KT36-F1
#
_entry.id   AF-A0A1B5KT36-F1
#
_cell.length_a   1.000
_cell.length_b   1.000
_cell.length_c   1.000
_cell.angle_alpha   90.00
_cell.angle_beta   90.00
_cell.angle_gamma   90.00
#
_symmetry.space_group_name_H-M   'P 1'
#
loop_
_entity.id
_entity.type
_entity.pdbx_description
1 polymer ?
#
loop_
_entity_poly.entity_id
_entity_poly.type
_entity_poly.pdbx_seq_one_letter_code
_entity_poly.pdbx_strand_id
1 'polypeptide(L)'
;MQTNNLSVLKRRPSDLRRYMAWAAETKARYGSMTQYLLCNRLPKSWGQPPFTPESRVPFEKPSDYAVLLNDWPYGLEPDIAHLVVWTRTPIPTDGDKGDMTPASRALVGDFVQRVFALWSTSTSW
;
A
#
# COMPACT_ATOMS: atom_id res chain seq x y z
N MET A 1 -0.61 -16.25 19.09
CA MET A 1 0.19 -15.04 18.83
C MET A 1 0.40 -14.93 17.33
N GLN A 2 -0.03 -13.83 16.71
CA GLN A 2 0.20 -13.59 15.28
C GLN A 2 1.66 -13.17 15.10
N THR A 3 2.44 -13.90 14.32
CA THR A 3 3.91 -13.78 14.27
C THR A 3 4.43 -12.70 13.32
N ASN A 4 3.54 -11.90 12.69
CA ASN A 4 3.85 -10.85 11.71
C ASN A 4 4.93 -11.26 10.68
N ASN A 5 4.94 -12.54 10.27
CA ASN A 5 5.96 -13.07 9.39
C ASN A 5 5.60 -12.81 7.91
N LEU A 6 6.03 -11.66 7.37
CA LEU A 6 5.74 -11.28 5.98
C LEU A 6 6.44 -12.18 4.94
N SER A 7 7.43 -12.98 5.32
CA SER A 7 8.19 -13.83 4.38
C SER A 7 7.38 -14.97 3.76
N VAL A 8 6.21 -15.29 4.35
CA VAL A 8 5.28 -16.29 3.81
C VAL A 8 4.51 -15.77 2.59
N LEU A 9 4.43 -14.44 2.43
CA LEU A 9 3.73 -13.79 1.33
C LEU A 9 4.60 -13.80 0.08
N LYS A 10 4.44 -14.83 -0.76
CA LYS A 10 5.25 -15.03 -1.97
C LYS A 10 4.42 -14.89 -3.23
N ARG A 11 5.06 -14.46 -4.31
CA ARG A 11 4.50 -14.51 -5.66
C ARG A 11 4.69 -15.89 -6.26
N ARG A 12 3.78 -16.29 -7.16
CA ARG A 12 4.02 -17.47 -8.01
C ARG A 12 5.28 -17.24 -8.86
N PRO A 13 6.10 -18.26 -9.13
CA PRO A 13 7.36 -18.08 -9.86
C PRO A 13 7.21 -17.43 -11.25
N SER A 14 6.13 -17.73 -11.98
CA SER A 14 5.80 -17.09 -13.25
C SER A 14 5.55 -15.59 -13.11
N ASP A 15 4.78 -15.21 -12.08
CA ASP A 15 4.44 -13.81 -11.80
C ASP A 15 5.68 -13.05 -11.30
N LEU A 16 6.56 -13.70 -10.56
CA LEU A 16 7.85 -13.13 -10.17
C LEU A 16 8.72 -12.79 -11.39
N ARG A 17 8.81 -13.67 -12.39
CA ARG A 17 9.57 -13.40 -13.63
C ARG A 17 8.99 -12.23 -14.41
N ARG A 18 7.66 -12.21 -14.57
CA ARG A 18 6.95 -11.10 -15.23
C ARG A 18 7.15 -9.77 -14.49
N TYR A 19 7.08 -9.79 -13.16
CA TYR A 19 7.35 -8.63 -12.32
C TYR A 19 8.76 -8.10 -12.54
N MET A 20 9.78 -8.98 -12.58
CA MET A 20 11.17 -8.55 -12.78
C MET A 20 11.38 -7.90 -14.15
N ALA A 21 10.81 -8.48 -15.22
CA ALA A 21 10.86 -7.90 -16.56
C ALA A 21 10.20 -6.52 -16.58
N TRP A 22 8.97 -6.42 -16.06
CA TRP A 22 8.25 -5.16 -15.95
C TRP A 22 8.99 -4.11 -15.10
N ALA A 23 9.60 -4.53 -13.99
CA ALA A 23 10.34 -3.63 -13.11
C ALA A 23 11.58 -3.06 -13.80
N ALA A 24 12.30 -3.88 -14.57
CA ALA A 24 13.44 -3.45 -15.37
C ALA A 24 13.02 -2.44 -16.45
N GLU A 25 11.98 -2.74 -17.22
CA GLU A 25 11.44 -1.84 -18.25
C GLU A 25 10.93 -0.52 -17.66
N THR A 26 10.21 -0.60 -16.54
CA THR A 26 9.66 0.58 -15.84
C THR A 26 10.80 1.45 -15.32
N LYS A 27 11.85 0.86 -14.73
CA LYS A 27 13.02 1.59 -14.27
C LYS A 27 13.76 2.24 -15.45
N ALA A 28 13.90 1.55 -16.58
CA ALA A 28 14.52 2.11 -17.78
C ALA A 28 13.74 3.31 -18.33
N ARG A 29 12.40 3.26 -18.30
CA ARG A 29 11.53 4.31 -18.84
C ARG A 29 11.37 5.52 -17.93
N TYR A 30 11.24 5.31 -16.61
CA TYR A 30 10.92 6.37 -15.65
C TYR A 30 12.10 6.72 -14.73
N GLY A 31 13.24 6.04 -14.85
CA GLY A 31 14.41 6.18 -13.98
C GLY A 31 14.27 5.50 -12.62
N SER A 32 13.07 5.48 -12.04
CA SER A 32 12.77 4.79 -10.77
C SER A 32 11.32 4.35 -10.66
N MET A 33 11.06 3.39 -9.76
CA MET A 33 9.70 2.97 -9.42
C MET A 33 8.90 4.10 -8.76
N THR A 34 9.55 4.90 -7.90
CA THR A 34 8.94 6.08 -7.28
C THR A 34 8.45 7.06 -8.34
N GLN A 35 9.28 7.36 -9.34
CA GLN A 35 8.88 8.25 -10.43
C GLN A 35 7.73 7.67 -11.25
N TYR A 36 7.73 6.36 -11.52
CA TYR A 36 6.60 5.68 -12.15
C TYR A 36 5.31 5.86 -11.33
N LEU A 37 5.34 5.64 -10.02
CA LEU A 37 4.18 5.79 -9.16
C LEU A 37 3.64 7.22 -9.17
N LEU A 38 4.51 8.24 -9.03
CA LEU A 38 4.13 9.65 -9.13
C LEU A 38 3.56 10.01 -10.50
N CYS A 39 4.18 9.50 -11.57
CA CYS A 39 3.78 9.80 -12.94
C CYS A 39 2.52 9.07 -13.40
N ASN A 40 2.14 7.95 -12.80
CA ASN A 40 1.07 7.12 -13.36
C ASN A 40 0.00 6.69 -12.36
N ARG A 41 0.28 6.70 -11.04
CA ARG A 41 -0.56 6.01 -10.06
C ARG A 41 -1.04 6.88 -8.91
N LEU A 42 -0.15 7.65 -8.30
CA LEU A 42 -0.49 8.49 -7.16
C LEU A 42 -1.21 9.78 -7.61
N PRO A 43 -2.03 10.39 -6.73
CA PRO A 43 -2.72 11.63 -7.04
C PRO A 43 -1.75 12.74 -7.47
N LYS A 44 -2.05 13.41 -8.59
CA LYS A 44 -1.19 14.48 -9.14
C LYS A 44 -1.05 15.67 -8.21
N SER A 45 -2.08 15.92 -7.40
CA SER A 45 -2.08 16.95 -6.36
C SER A 45 -1.02 16.74 -5.28
N TRP A 46 -0.44 15.54 -5.16
CA TRP A 46 0.63 15.29 -4.19
C TRP A 46 1.98 15.88 -4.62
N GLY A 47 2.17 16.16 -5.91
CA GLY A 47 3.40 16.74 -6.43
C GLY A 47 4.60 15.80 -6.26
N GLN A 48 5.74 16.35 -5.86
CA GLN A 48 7.00 15.62 -5.65
C GLN A 48 7.36 15.58 -4.16
N PRO A 49 8.03 14.52 -3.68
CA PRO A 49 8.52 14.46 -2.31
C PRO A 49 9.65 15.48 -2.04
N PRO A 50 9.84 15.94 -0.79
CA PRO A 50 9.08 15.55 0.40
C PRO A 50 7.66 16.11 0.38
N PHE A 51 6.68 15.28 0.76
CA PHE A 51 5.28 15.68 0.77
C PHE A 51 4.98 16.56 1.98
N THR A 52 4.07 17.52 1.79
CA THR A 52 3.44 18.25 2.89
C THR A 52 2.00 17.74 3.03
N PRO A 53 1.72 16.88 4.03
CA PRO A 53 0.36 16.40 4.24
C PRO A 53 -0.53 17.52 4.80
N GLU A 54 -1.83 17.42 4.55
CA GLU A 54 -2.83 18.33 5.13
C GLU A 54 -3.00 18.08 6.63
N SER A 55 -2.88 16.82 7.05
CA SER A 55 -2.91 16.41 8.45
C SER A 55 -1.64 15.72 8.91
N ARG A 56 -1.30 15.94 10.18
CA ARG A 56 -0.25 15.20 10.90
C ARG A 56 -0.72 13.84 11.41
N VAL A 57 -2.02 13.54 11.33
CA VAL A 57 -2.60 12.26 11.75
C VAL A 57 -2.80 11.38 10.50
N PRO A 58 -2.17 10.20 10.42
CA PRO A 58 -2.36 9.31 9.27
C PRO A 58 -3.84 8.95 9.07
N PHE A 59 -4.29 8.95 7.81
CA PHE A 59 -5.66 8.63 7.37
C PHE A 59 -6.78 9.55 7.87
N GLU A 60 -6.48 10.69 8.50
CA GLU A 60 -7.48 11.68 8.90
C GLU A 60 -8.10 12.38 7.69
N LYS A 61 -7.26 12.80 6.74
CA LYS A 61 -7.68 13.53 5.53
C LYS A 61 -7.65 12.62 4.31
N PRO A 62 -8.76 12.49 3.54
CA PRO A 62 -8.76 11.75 2.28
C PRO A 62 -7.75 12.26 1.25
N SER A 63 -7.35 13.53 1.32
CA SER A 63 -6.31 14.12 0.48
C SER A 63 -4.90 13.56 0.77
N ASP A 64 -4.69 12.92 1.92
CA ASP A 64 -3.39 12.43 2.40
C ASP A 64 -3.14 10.94 2.20
N TYR A 65 -4.11 10.18 1.67
CA TYR A 65 -3.90 8.77 1.35
C TYR A 65 -4.50 8.35 0.01
N ALA A 66 -3.98 7.26 -0.55
CA ALA A 66 -4.51 6.64 -1.76
C ALA A 66 -4.53 5.12 -1.58
N VAL A 67 -5.66 4.49 -1.92
CA VAL A 67 -5.83 3.02 -1.92
C VAL A 67 -5.75 2.54 -3.36
N LEU A 68 -4.79 1.68 -3.67
CA LEU A 68 -4.56 1.17 -5.02
C LEU A 68 -4.59 -0.36 -5.02
N LEU A 69 -5.11 -0.96 -6.10
CA LEU A 69 -4.81 -2.38 -6.36
C LEU A 69 -3.32 -2.54 -6.66
N ASN A 70 -2.73 -3.60 -6.11
CA ASN A 70 -1.37 -4.01 -6.43
C ASN A 70 -1.38 -4.71 -7.80
N ASP A 71 -0.64 -4.18 -8.78
CA ASP A 71 -0.54 -4.81 -10.11
C ASP A 71 0.19 -6.16 -10.07
N TRP A 72 0.97 -6.38 -9.02
CA TRP A 72 1.77 -7.57 -8.81
C TRP A 72 1.40 -8.21 -7.47
N PRO A 73 0.17 -8.74 -7.35
CA PRO A 73 -0.32 -9.31 -6.12
C PRO A 73 0.53 -10.53 -5.70
N TYR A 74 0.41 -10.92 -4.43
CA TYR A 74 0.98 -12.18 -3.98
C TYR A 74 0.13 -13.34 -4.51
N GLY A 75 0.70 -14.54 -4.54
CA GLY A 75 -0.01 -15.75 -4.96
C GLY A 75 -0.98 -16.22 -3.86
N LEU A 76 -1.91 -15.35 -3.50
CA LEU A 76 -3.01 -15.63 -2.56
C LEU A 76 -4.17 -16.30 -3.32
N GLU A 77 -5.18 -16.79 -2.60
CA GLU A 77 -6.37 -17.37 -3.22
C GLU A 77 -7.01 -16.39 -4.23
N PRO A 78 -7.67 -16.89 -5.31
CA PRO A 78 -8.27 -16.05 -6.35
C PRO A 78 -9.21 -14.95 -5.82
N ASP A 79 -9.86 -15.19 -4.68
CA ASP A 79 -10.83 -14.28 -4.06
C ASP A 79 -10.19 -13.26 -3.09
N ILE A 80 -8.86 -13.20 -3.03
CA ILE A 80 -8.13 -12.23 -2.20
C ILE A 80 -7.55 -11.12 -3.05
N ALA A 81 -8.06 -9.90 -2.85
CA ALA A 81 -7.49 -8.69 -3.43
C ALA A 81 -6.28 -8.19 -2.63
N HIS A 82 -5.16 -7.94 -3.32
CA HIS A 82 -3.99 -7.30 -2.72
C HIS A 82 -4.03 -5.79 -3.00
N LEU A 83 -4.24 -5.00 -1.95
CA LEU A 83 -4.24 -3.54 -2.00
C LEU A 83 -2.93 -2.96 -1.44
N VAL A 84 -2.54 -1.79 -1.93
CA VAL A 84 -1.48 -0.97 -1.35
C VAL A 84 -2.08 0.38 -0.96
N VAL A 85 -1.95 0.73 0.32
CA VAL A 85 -2.39 2.03 0.83
C VAL A 85 -1.16 2.92 1.01
N TRP A 86 -1.14 4.03 0.28
CA TRP A 86 -0.08 5.04 0.35
C TRP A 86 -0.53 6.19 1.24
N THR A 87 0.38 6.73 2.06
CA THR A 87 0.12 7.92 2.90
C THR A 87 1.17 9.00 2.65
N ARG A 88 0.75 10.27 2.67
CA ARG A 88 1.66 11.43 2.76
C ARG A 88 2.16 11.65 4.19
N THR A 89 1.33 11.31 5.16
CA THR A 89 1.66 11.38 6.59
C THR A 89 2.42 10.12 7.01
N PRO A 90 3.63 10.23 7.57
CA PRO A 90 4.37 9.08 8.09
C PRO A 90 3.61 8.35 9.19
N ILE A 91 3.64 7.02 9.18
CA ILE A 91 3.08 6.18 10.24
C ILE A 91 4.20 5.82 11.21
N PRO A 92 4.09 6.15 12.51
CA PRO A 92 5.13 5.84 13.48
C PRO A 92 5.37 4.33 13.62
N THR A 93 6.64 3.93 13.60
CA THR A 93 7.10 2.56 13.86
C THR A 93 7.89 2.50 15.16
N ASP A 94 7.95 1.31 15.75
CA ASP A 94 8.88 0.99 16.82
C ASP A 94 10.32 1.02 16.28
N GLY A 95 11.20 1.74 16.99
CA GLY A 95 12.57 2.04 16.54
C GLY A 95 13.48 0.81 16.46
N ASP A 96 13.19 -0.23 17.24
CA ASP A 96 14.08 -1.40 17.33
C ASP A 96 13.76 -2.49 16.31
N LYS A 97 12.50 -2.57 15.86
CA LYS A 97 11.99 -3.68 15.03
C LYS A 97 11.41 -3.25 13.69
N GLY A 98 11.16 -1.96 13.50
CA GLY A 98 10.46 -1.43 12.33
C GLY A 98 9.00 -1.86 12.22
N ASP A 99 8.43 -2.48 13.26
CA ASP A 99 7.00 -2.81 13.33
C ASP A 99 6.20 -1.57 13.72
N MET A 100 4.89 -1.58 13.51
CA MET A 100 4.01 -0.49 13.95
C MET A 100 3.99 -0.40 15.48
N THR A 101 3.99 0.83 16.00
CA THR A 101 3.67 1.07 17.41
C THR A 101 2.25 0.57 17.71
N PRO A 102 1.90 0.26 18.98
CA PRO A 102 0.53 -0.11 19.35
C PRO A 102 -0.52 0.92 18.89
N ALA A 103 -0.20 2.22 19.01
CA ALA A 103 -1.07 3.31 18.56
C ALA A 103 -1.25 3.31 17.03
N SER A 104 -0.16 3.16 16.28
CA SER A 104 -0.22 3.05 14.81
C SER A 104 -1.03 1.83 14.35
N ARG A 105 -0.90 0.70 15.06
CA ARG A 105 -1.65 -0.52 14.76
C ARG A 105 -3.15 -0.33 14.99
N ALA A 106 -3.55 0.30 16.09
CA ALA A 106 -4.95 0.63 16.34
C ALA A 106 -5.49 1.58 15.26
N LEU A 107 -4.75 2.64 14.94
CA LEU A 107 -5.12 3.62 13.92
C LEU A 107 -5.29 3.00 12.53
N VAL A 108 -4.39 2.09 12.12
CA VAL A 108 -4.52 1.33 10.86
C VAL A 108 -5.73 0.39 10.91
N GLY A 109 -5.97 -0.26 12.05
CA GLY A 109 -7.15 -1.11 12.25
C GLY A 109 -8.46 -0.35 12.09
N ASP A 110 -8.58 0.81 12.73
CA ASP A 110 -9.75 1.68 12.64
C ASP A 110 -9.97 2.20 11.22
N PHE A 111 -8.89 2.55 10.51
CA PHE A 111 -8.95 2.89 9.10
C PHE A 111 -9.50 1.74 8.24
N VAL A 112 -8.99 0.52 8.44
CA VAL A 112 -9.44 -0.66 7.69
C VAL A 112 -10.92 -0.94 7.95
N GLN A 113 -11.35 -0.89 9.21
CA GLN A 113 -12.77 -1.07 9.55
C GLN A 113 -13.65 -0.01 8.89
N ARG A 114 -13.26 1.26 9.01
CA ARG A 114 -14.03 2.39 8.44
C ARG A 114 -14.13 2.35 6.91
N VAL A 115 -13.09 1.94 6.21
CA VAL A 115 -13.03 2.01 4.73
C VAL A 115 -13.52 0.73 4.06
N PHE A 116 -13.30 -0.45 4.67
CA PHE A 116 -13.54 -1.73 4.00
C PHE A 116 -14.60 -2.60 4.68
N ALA A 117 -14.97 -2.40 5.95
CA ALA A 117 -15.93 -3.29 6.62
C ALA A 117 -17.34 -3.25 6.03
N LEU A 118 -17.70 -2.15 5.34
CA LEU A 118 -19.00 -2.02 4.66
C LEU A 118 -19.07 -2.75 3.31
N TRP A 119 -17.93 -3.21 2.75
CA TRP A 119 -17.91 -3.91 1.46
C TRP A 119 -18.63 -5.27 1.49
N SER A 120 -18.93 -5.82 2.68
CA SER A 120 -19.62 -7.10 2.85
C SER A 120 -21.15 -7.05 2.71
N THR A 121 -21.77 -5.86 2.56
CA THR A 121 -23.24 -5.72 2.59
C THR A 121 -23.89 -5.27 1.28
N SER A 122 -23.14 -5.10 0.19
CA SER A 122 -23.73 -4.65 -1.08
C SER A 122 -22.97 -5.14 -2.30
N THR A 123 -22.88 -6.45 -2.52
CA THR A 123 -22.80 -6.99 -3.88
C THR A 123 -23.29 -8.44 -3.87
N SER A 124 -24.56 -8.63 -4.24
CA SER A 124 -25.05 -9.92 -4.71
C SER A 124 -24.60 -10.08 -6.16
N TRP A 125 -23.82 -11.10 -6.45
CA TRP A 125 -23.63 -11.58 -7.83
C TRP A 125 -24.85 -12.37 -8.28
#